data_AF-A0A101MCS9-F1
#
_entry.id   AF-A0A101MCS9-F1
#
_cell.length_a   1.000
_cell.length_b   1.000
_cell.length_c   1.000
_cell.angle_alpha   90.00
_cell.angle_beta   90.00
_cell.angle_gamma   90.00
#
_symmetry.space_group_name_H-M   'P 1'
#
loop_
_entity.id
_entity.type
_entity.pdbx_description
1 polymer ?
#
loop_
_entity_poly.entity_id
_entity_poly.type
_entity_poly.pdbx_seq_one_letter_code
_entity_poly.pdbx_strand_id
1 'polypeptide(L)'
;MTKFSSIAENLPDESVREMNFLDSSFFKEPSKSLPTPAQVRALSTDIHANPQPQPVVFEECEVFVKFGPYVTVAEAQCLWMIKRTFGNEIPVPEIFGWRVDEENYVFLYMELIQGQTLQDGWNELDS
;
A
#
# COMPACT_ATOMS: atom_id res chain seq x y z
N MET A 1 27.30 2.60 6.82
CA MET A 1 26.87 3.09 5.49
C MET A 1 26.55 1.98 4.49
N THR A 2 27.10 0.77 4.62
CA THR A 2 26.94 -0.32 3.63
C THR A 2 25.52 -0.88 3.45
N LYS A 3 24.68 -0.89 4.52
CA LYS A 3 23.33 -1.48 4.47
C LYS A 3 22.35 -0.67 3.61
N PHE A 4 22.42 0.65 3.65
CA PHE A 4 21.56 1.52 2.82
C PHE A 4 21.89 1.40 1.34
N SER A 5 23.17 1.39 0.98
CA SER A 5 23.62 1.26 -0.41
C SER A 5 23.14 -0.06 -1.04
N SER A 6 23.21 -1.17 -0.30
CA SER A 6 22.73 -2.47 -0.78
C SER A 6 21.21 -2.55 -0.96
N ILE A 7 20.42 -1.83 -0.15
CA ILE A 7 18.94 -1.80 -0.30
C ILE A 7 18.54 -0.94 -1.51
N ALA A 8 19.21 0.19 -1.72
CA ALA A 8 18.97 1.05 -2.88
C ALA A 8 19.29 0.35 -4.21
N GLU A 9 20.28 -0.53 -4.23
CA GLU A 9 20.62 -1.35 -5.40
C GLU A 9 19.58 -2.44 -5.72
N ASN A 10 18.73 -2.80 -4.76
CA ASN A 10 17.68 -3.82 -4.91
C ASN A 10 16.27 -3.21 -4.86
N LEU A 11 16.14 -1.94 -5.29
CA LEU A 11 14.83 -1.29 -5.38
C LEU A 11 13.92 -2.08 -6.35
N PRO A 12 12.66 -2.33 -5.97
CA PRO A 12 11.68 -2.94 -6.85
C PRO A 12 11.53 -2.14 -8.14
N ASP A 13 11.43 -2.78 -9.30
CA ASP A 13 11.31 -2.09 -10.60
C ASP A 13 9.95 -1.38 -10.74
N GLU A 14 9.97 -0.05 -10.86
CA GLU A 14 8.76 0.77 -10.96
C GLU A 14 8.00 0.61 -12.28
N SER A 15 8.64 0.10 -13.34
CA SER A 15 8.01 -0.10 -14.64
C SER A 15 7.08 -1.32 -14.68
N VAL A 16 7.19 -2.20 -13.68
CA VAL A 16 6.39 -3.41 -13.58
C VAL A 16 4.97 -3.06 -13.16
N ARG A 17 3.96 -3.49 -13.94
CA ARG A 17 2.55 -3.23 -13.64
C ARG A 17 1.98 -4.07 -12.50
N GLU A 18 2.61 -5.20 -12.19
CA GLU A 18 2.16 -6.13 -11.15
C GLU A 18 3.34 -6.65 -10.34
N MET A 19 3.35 -6.36 -9.04
CA MET A 19 4.39 -6.81 -8.12
C MET A 19 3.77 -7.43 -6.88
N ASN A 20 4.31 -8.58 -6.47
CA ASN A 20 4.03 -9.21 -5.18
C ASN A 20 5.33 -9.31 -4.39
N PHE A 21 5.33 -8.80 -3.16
CA PHE A 21 6.40 -9.04 -2.20
C PHE A 21 6.14 -10.35 -1.48
N LEU A 22 6.50 -11.47 -2.13
CA LEU A 22 6.22 -12.83 -1.64
C LEU A 22 6.86 -13.15 -0.28
N ASP A 23 7.83 -12.34 0.16
CA ASP A 23 8.46 -12.47 1.48
C ASP A 23 7.82 -11.57 2.56
N SER A 24 6.80 -10.78 2.21
CA SER A 24 5.98 -10.01 3.17
C SER A 24 5.13 -10.94 4.05
N SER A 25 4.67 -10.42 5.19
CA SER A 25 3.85 -11.18 6.14
C SER A 25 2.55 -11.73 5.53
N PHE A 26 1.95 -11.01 4.59
CA PHE A 26 0.70 -11.40 3.94
C PHE A 26 0.79 -12.75 3.21
N PHE A 27 1.88 -13.00 2.48
CA PHE A 27 2.05 -14.21 1.67
C PHE A 27 2.62 -15.41 2.44
N LYS A 28 2.83 -15.29 3.75
CA LYS A 28 3.20 -16.45 4.58
C LYS A 28 2.09 -17.49 4.64
N GLU A 29 0.85 -17.08 4.40
CA GLU A 29 -0.28 -17.98 4.26
C GLU A 29 -0.54 -18.28 2.77
N PRO A 30 -0.32 -19.53 2.29
CA PRO A 30 -0.39 -19.85 0.86
C PRO A 30 -1.77 -19.67 0.22
N SER A 31 -2.84 -19.67 1.01
CA SER A 31 -4.22 -19.42 0.56
C SER A 31 -4.52 -17.96 0.30
N LYS A 32 -3.71 -17.02 0.81
CA LYS A 32 -3.97 -15.60 0.67
C LYS A 32 -3.58 -15.08 -0.71
N SER A 33 -4.48 -14.30 -1.30
CA SER A 33 -4.25 -13.56 -2.53
C SER A 33 -4.69 -12.12 -2.35
N LEU A 34 -3.95 -11.19 -2.94
CA LEU A 34 -4.35 -9.78 -2.93
C LEU A 34 -5.67 -9.59 -3.69
N PRO A 35 -6.57 -8.71 -3.22
CA PRO A 35 -7.78 -8.35 -3.96
C PRO A 35 -7.45 -7.83 -5.36
N THR A 36 -8.23 -8.20 -6.36
CA THR A 36 -8.07 -7.68 -7.73
C THR A 36 -8.43 -6.19 -7.79
N PRO A 37 -7.85 -5.41 -8.74
CA PRO A 37 -8.27 -4.04 -8.98
C PRO A 37 -9.78 -3.89 -9.16
N ALA A 38 -10.43 -4.84 -9.86
CA ALA A 38 -11.87 -4.83 -10.04
C ALA A 38 -12.65 -4.94 -8.71
N GLN A 39 -12.19 -5.80 -7.78
CA GLN A 39 -12.79 -5.90 -6.44
C GLN A 39 -12.62 -4.60 -5.64
N VAL A 40 -11.44 -3.95 -5.73
CA VAL A 40 -11.20 -2.65 -5.08
C VAL A 40 -12.14 -1.59 -5.65
N ARG A 41 -12.22 -1.48 -6.99
CA ARG A 41 -13.09 -0.52 -7.67
C ARG A 41 -14.56 -0.73 -7.32
N ALA A 42 -15.03 -1.97 -7.20
CA ALA A 42 -16.41 -2.30 -6.85
C ALA A 42 -16.80 -1.86 -5.43
N LEU A 43 -15.83 -1.71 -4.52
CA LEU A 43 -16.06 -1.28 -3.14
C LEU A 43 -15.88 0.23 -2.93
N SER A 44 -15.25 0.94 -3.88
CA SER A 44 -15.09 2.39 -3.77
C SER A 44 -16.39 3.11 -4.06
N THR A 45 -16.74 4.06 -3.19
CA THR A 45 -17.94 4.90 -3.33
C THR A 45 -17.67 6.20 -4.09
N ASP A 46 -16.40 6.60 -4.23
CA ASP A 46 -16.01 7.91 -4.75
C ASP A 46 -14.98 7.87 -5.90
N ILE A 47 -14.62 6.69 -6.42
CA ILE A 47 -13.63 6.51 -7.50
C ILE A 47 -13.83 7.41 -8.73
N HIS A 48 -15.07 7.69 -9.12
CA HIS A 48 -15.39 8.54 -10.27
C HIS A 48 -15.64 10.01 -9.91
N ALA A 49 -15.79 10.31 -8.61
CA ALA A 49 -16.12 11.65 -8.11
C ALA A 49 -14.90 12.37 -7.54
N ASN A 50 -13.90 11.62 -7.10
CA ASN A 50 -12.73 12.12 -6.39
C ASN A 50 -11.46 11.55 -7.03
N PRO A 51 -10.52 12.40 -7.50
CA PRO A 51 -9.28 11.92 -8.09
C PRO A 51 -8.29 11.33 -7.07
N GLN A 52 -8.59 11.42 -5.77
CA GLN A 52 -7.90 10.70 -4.69
C GLN A 52 -8.95 9.97 -3.85
N PRO A 53 -9.51 8.88 -4.37
CA PRO A 53 -10.62 8.19 -3.72
C PRO A 53 -10.25 7.70 -2.34
N GLN A 54 -11.26 7.51 -1.50
CA GLN A 54 -11.04 6.96 -0.17
C GLN A 54 -10.44 5.55 -0.28
N PRO A 55 -9.42 5.22 0.54
CA PRO A 55 -8.85 3.88 0.56
C PRO A 55 -9.90 2.81 0.87
N VAL A 56 -9.72 1.62 0.32
CA VAL A 56 -10.60 0.47 0.58
C VAL A 56 -9.91 -0.46 1.58
N VAL A 57 -10.66 -0.92 2.58
CA VAL A 57 -10.19 -1.86 3.59
C VAL A 57 -10.86 -3.22 3.39
N PHE A 58 -10.05 -4.27 3.33
CA PHE A 58 -10.51 -5.66 3.35
C PHE A 58 -10.18 -6.24 4.72
N GLU A 59 -11.11 -6.10 5.67
CA GLU A 59 -10.89 -6.50 7.07
C GLU A 59 -10.57 -7.99 7.23
N GLU A 60 -11.28 -8.87 6.51
CA GLU A 60 -11.08 -10.32 6.57
C GLU A 60 -9.66 -10.76 6.18
N CYS A 61 -9.01 -9.98 5.32
CA CYS A 61 -7.66 -10.25 4.83
C CYS A 61 -6.60 -9.35 5.49
N GLU A 62 -7.01 -8.41 6.34
CA GLU A 62 -6.18 -7.37 6.96
C GLU A 62 -5.39 -6.53 5.92
N VAL A 63 -6.02 -6.25 4.78
CA VAL A 63 -5.40 -5.49 3.68
C VAL A 63 -6.02 -4.11 3.58
N PHE A 64 -5.17 -3.09 3.61
CA PHE A 64 -5.50 -1.72 3.27
C PHE A 64 -5.06 -1.43 1.84
N VAL A 65 -5.95 -0.86 1.02
CA VAL A 65 -5.67 -0.54 -0.38
C VAL A 65 -5.80 0.96 -0.61
N LYS A 66 -4.66 1.63 -0.80
CA LYS A 66 -4.61 3.00 -1.32
C LYS A 66 -4.58 2.95 -2.83
N PHE A 67 -5.45 3.67 -3.52
CA PHE A 67 -5.50 3.61 -4.97
C PHE A 67 -5.96 4.93 -5.60
N GLY A 68 -5.71 5.07 -6.90
CA GLY A 68 -6.15 6.24 -7.66
C GLY A 68 -5.17 6.64 -8.77
N PRO A 69 -5.54 7.65 -9.57
CA PRO A 69 -4.70 8.16 -10.66
C PRO A 69 -3.46 8.93 -10.17
N TYR A 70 -3.47 9.41 -8.91
CA TYR A 70 -2.36 10.14 -8.31
C TYR A 70 -1.53 9.32 -7.32
N VAL A 71 -1.89 8.05 -7.10
CA VAL A 71 -1.08 7.12 -6.33
C VAL A 71 0.08 6.65 -7.22
N THR A 72 1.27 6.50 -6.66
CA THR A 72 2.48 6.18 -7.44
C THR A 72 3.19 4.94 -6.91
N VAL A 73 3.88 4.21 -7.79
CA VAL A 73 4.75 3.10 -7.38
C VAL A 73 5.91 3.58 -6.51
N ALA A 74 6.36 4.83 -6.70
CA ALA A 74 7.37 5.46 -5.85
C ALA A 74 6.95 5.52 -4.37
N GLU A 75 5.67 5.70 -4.06
CA GLU A 75 5.18 5.63 -2.68
C GLU A 75 5.40 4.24 -2.07
N ALA A 76 5.09 3.17 -2.82
CA ALA A 76 5.34 1.80 -2.38
C ALA A 76 6.83 1.50 -2.22
N GLN A 77 7.68 1.95 -3.14
CA GLN A 77 9.14 1.80 -3.02
C GLN A 77 9.69 2.51 -1.79
N CYS A 78 9.22 3.74 -1.50
CA CYS A 78 9.60 4.48 -0.31
C CYS A 78 9.23 3.72 0.97
N LEU A 79 7.98 3.27 1.09
CA LEU A 79 7.52 2.51 2.26
C LEU A 79 8.27 1.18 2.40
N TRP A 80 8.49 0.46 1.30
CA TRP A 80 9.27 -0.77 1.28
C TRP A 80 10.72 -0.52 1.73
N MET A 81 11.38 0.53 1.23
CA MET A 81 12.75 0.88 1.62
C MET A 81 12.83 1.22 3.11
N ILE A 82 11.90 2.04 3.62
CA ILE A 82 11.86 2.43 5.04
C ILE A 82 11.71 1.18 5.91
N LYS A 83 10.76 0.29 5.59
CA LYS A 83 10.53 -0.95 6.33
C LYS A 83 11.77 -1.86 6.33
N ARG A 84 12.43 -2.05 5.18
CA ARG A 84 13.65 -2.88 5.06
C ARG A 84 14.84 -2.31 5.82
N THR A 85 14.95 -0.99 5.84
CA THR A 85 16.11 -0.32 6.41
C THR A 85 16.01 -0.20 7.92
N PHE A 86 14.86 0.30 8.40
CA PHE A 86 14.63 0.67 9.80
C PHE A 86 13.82 -0.38 10.57
N GLY A 87 13.31 -1.42 9.92
CA GLY A 87 12.53 -2.48 10.57
C GLY A 87 11.32 -1.90 11.31
N ASN A 88 11.33 -2.03 12.63
CA ASN A 88 10.26 -1.53 13.51
C ASN A 88 10.63 -0.23 14.25
N GLU A 89 11.80 0.36 13.98
CA GLU A 89 12.20 1.64 14.59
C GLU A 89 11.36 2.80 14.06
N ILE A 90 10.93 2.72 12.79
CA ILE A 90 10.01 3.67 12.15
C ILE A 90 8.72 2.92 11.78
N PRO A 91 7.57 3.28 12.37
CA PRO A 91 6.31 2.60 12.09
C PRO A 91 5.79 3.01 10.71
N VAL A 92 6.00 2.14 9.72
CA VAL A 92 5.37 2.22 8.41
C VAL A 92 4.64 0.91 8.11
N PRO A 93 3.53 0.96 7.35
CA PRO A 93 2.85 -0.26 6.92
C PRO A 93 3.77 -1.09 6.05
N GLU A 94 3.74 -2.40 6.22
CA GLU A 94 4.38 -3.30 5.28
C GLU A 94 3.66 -3.27 3.93
N ILE A 95 4.41 -3.17 2.83
CA ILE A 95 3.85 -3.27 1.47
C ILE A 95 3.79 -4.74 1.06
N PHE A 96 2.61 -5.19 0.64
CA PHE A 96 2.38 -6.53 0.09
C PHE A 96 2.56 -6.56 -1.42
N GLY A 97 2.23 -5.47 -2.12
CA GLY A 97 2.44 -5.37 -3.55
C GLY A 97 1.76 -4.17 -4.17
N TRP A 98 1.79 -4.11 -5.50
CA TRP A 98 1.01 -3.14 -6.25
C TRP A 98 0.43 -3.73 -7.53
N ARG A 99 -0.58 -3.06 -8.07
CA ARG A 99 -1.14 -3.28 -9.41
C ARG A 99 -1.30 -1.95 -10.13
N VAL A 100 -1.12 -1.96 -11.45
CA VAL A 100 -1.41 -0.84 -12.33
C VAL A 100 -2.36 -1.33 -13.42
N ASP A 101 -3.61 -0.88 -13.37
CA ASP A 101 -4.63 -1.30 -14.32
C ASP A 101 -4.51 -0.58 -15.68
N GLU A 102 -5.37 -0.93 -16.63
CA GLU A 102 -5.35 -0.37 -17.99
C GLU A 102 -5.63 1.13 -18.04
N GLU A 103 -6.31 1.69 -17.04
CA GLU A 103 -6.57 3.13 -16.89
C GLU A 103 -5.39 3.86 -16.20
N ASN A 104 -4.30 3.15 -15.90
CA ASN A 104 -3.14 3.62 -15.13
C ASN A 104 -3.46 4.03 -13.68
N TYR A 105 -4.53 3.48 -13.10
CA TYR A 105 -4.71 3.58 -11.66
C TYR A 105 -3.71 2.67 -10.97
N VAL A 106 -3.01 3.22 -9.99
CA VAL A 106 -2.13 2.44 -9.12
C VAL A 106 -2.93 2.00 -7.91
N PHE A 107 -2.77 0.73 -7.53
CA PHE A 107 -3.35 0.11 -6.34
C PHE A 107 -2.21 -0.37 -5.47
N LEU A 108 -2.03 0.22 -4.29
CA LEU A 108 -1.03 -0.16 -3.30
C LEU A 108 -1.68 -1.01 -2.22
N TYR A 109 -1.21 -2.24 -2.10
CA TYR A 109 -1.68 -3.19 -1.10
C TYR A 109 -0.71 -3.19 0.06
N MET A 110 -1.21 -2.85 1.24
CA MET A 110 -0.39 -2.69 2.42
C MET A 110 -1.10 -3.15 3.70
N GLU A 111 -0.29 -3.32 4.74
CA GLU A 111 -0.73 -3.69 6.09
C GLU A 111 -1.81 -2.73 6.60
N LEU A 112 -2.93 -3.30 7.06
CA LEU A 112 -3.94 -2.57 7.82
C LEU A 112 -3.44 -2.35 9.26
N ILE A 113 -2.94 -1.15 9.55
CA ILE A 113 -2.51 -0.79 10.91
C ILE A 113 -3.76 -0.51 11.76
N GLN A 114 -3.94 -1.30 12.81
CA GLN A 114 -5.00 -1.08 13.79
C GLN A 114 -4.64 0.09 14.71
N GLY A 115 -5.52 1.09 14.78
CA GLY A 115 -5.32 2.25 15.63
C GLY A 115 -6.38 3.32 15.43
N GLN A 116 -6.36 4.33 16.32
CA GLN A 116 -7.17 5.53 16.16
C GLN A 116 -6.53 6.43 15.11
N THR A 117 -7.32 6.98 14.19
CA THR A 117 -6.80 7.96 13.23
C THR A 117 -6.48 9.28 13.94
N LEU A 118 -5.61 10.09 13.35
CA LEU A 118 -5.33 11.43 13.89
C LEU A 118 -6.60 12.29 13.98
N GLN A 119 -7.50 12.16 13.00
CA GLN A 119 -8.77 12.90 12.99
C GLN A 119 -9.66 12.51 14.19
N ASP A 120 -9.82 11.21 14.46
CA ASP A 120 -10.64 10.74 15.59
C ASP A 120 -10.05 11.14 16.96
N GLY A 121 -8.72 11.26 17.05
CA GLY A 121 -8.02 11.63 18.27
C GLY A 121 -7.99 13.14 18.53
N TRP A 122 -8.21 13.96 17.50
CA TRP A 122 -8.06 15.41 17.55
C TRP A 122 -9.17 16.08 16.74
N ASN A 123 -10.39 16.05 17.29
CA ASN A 123 -11.60 16.69 16.73
C ASN A 123 -11.44 18.19 16.43
N GLU A 124 -10.39 18.85 16.95
CA GLU A 124 -10.11 20.27 16.72
C GLU A 124 -9.40 20.54 15.38
N LEU A 125 -8.91 19.52 14.69
CA LEU A 125 -8.26 19.66 13.38
C LEU A 125 -9.23 19.82 12.20
N ASP A 126 -10.54 19.69 12.43
CA ASP A 126 -11.59 19.96 11.43
C ASP A 126 -11.89 21.47 11.27
N SER A 127 -10.85 22.32 11.30
CA SER A 127 -10.95 23.79 11.18
C SER A 127 -10.66 24.30 9.77
#